data_AF-A0A925A6S1-F1
#
_entry.id   AF-A0A925A6S1-F1
#
_cell.length_a   1.000
_cell.length_b   1.000
_cell.length_c   1.000
_cell.angle_alpha   90.00
_cell.angle_beta   90.00
_cell.angle_gamma   90.00
#
_symmetry.space_group_name_H-M   'P 1'
#
loop_
_entity.id
_entity.type
_entity.pdbx_description
1 polymer ?
#
loop_
_entity_poly.entity_id
_entity_poly.type
_entity_poly.pdbx_seq_one_letter_code
_entity_poly.pdbx_strand_id
1 'polypeptide(L)'
;MFDTKEKEKPFEILCEYYNKIKAHKQIKNIIDTSINRKIPYKVAIGIYIMETFYRPIYIRIVEYLLLVIGIFLNVIFKIPLRNITIGKLQIGLGTILSYYGNVKIGMHDRYIYSLSINQIMFIFKAISWKYQLEILYWWYKIHGLNETPGKIGYLYNGEIIYGIMLQRLVNIIDYNNCESKVSLSNGNYRLGM
;
A
#
# COMPACT_ATOMS: atom_id res chain seq x y z
N MET A 1 19.56 20.58 -16.21
CA MET A 1 18.91 19.48 -16.96
C MET A 1 19.34 18.19 -16.27
N PHE A 2 18.51 17.66 -15.36
CA PHE A 2 18.87 16.47 -14.58
C PHE A 2 18.76 15.22 -15.46
N ASP A 3 19.82 14.42 -15.48
CA ASP A 3 19.98 13.21 -16.30
C ASP A 3 18.83 12.22 -16.03
N THR A 4 18.08 11.87 -17.07
CA THR A 4 16.92 10.98 -16.99
C THR A 4 17.32 9.55 -16.63
N LYS A 5 18.58 9.14 -16.88
CA LYS A 5 19.07 7.78 -16.60
C LYS A 5 19.20 7.45 -15.10
N GLU A 6 19.50 8.43 -14.25
CA GLU A 6 19.58 8.17 -12.80
C GLU A 6 18.20 7.96 -12.15
N LYS A 7 17.14 8.49 -12.76
CA LYS A 7 15.76 8.33 -12.27
C LYS A 7 15.12 6.99 -12.66
N GLU A 8 15.74 6.21 -13.54
CA GLU A 8 15.22 4.92 -14.01
C GLU A 8 15.68 3.74 -13.15
N LYS A 9 16.87 3.83 -12.52
CA LYS A 9 17.41 2.76 -11.65
C LYS A 9 16.47 2.31 -10.52
N PRO A 10 15.81 3.21 -9.76
CA PRO A 10 14.89 2.79 -8.70
C PRO A 10 13.69 2.00 -9.25
N PHE A 11 13.32 2.24 -10.50
CA PHE A 11 12.15 1.65 -11.12
C PHE A 11 12.42 0.24 -11.67
N GLU A 12 13.57 0.02 -12.32
CA GLU A 12 13.99 -1.31 -12.79
C GLU A 12 14.09 -2.31 -11.62
N ILE A 13 14.68 -1.87 -10.51
CA ILE A 13 14.83 -2.70 -9.31
C ILE A 13 13.46 -3.12 -8.72
N LEU A 14 12.47 -2.21 -8.74
CA LEU A 14 11.11 -2.54 -8.29
C LEU A 14 10.42 -3.55 -9.22
N CYS A 15 10.70 -3.52 -10.52
CA CYS A 15 10.16 -4.48 -11.47
C CYS A 15 10.75 -5.88 -11.27
N GLU A 16 12.06 -5.96 -11.04
CA GLU A 16 12.71 -7.22 -10.66
C GLU A 16 12.15 -7.75 -9.33
N TYR A 17 11.96 -6.87 -8.36
CA TYR A 17 11.36 -7.24 -7.08
C TYR A 17 9.95 -7.79 -7.25
N TYR A 18 9.10 -7.15 -8.08
CA TYR A 18 7.78 -7.67 -8.42
C TYR A 18 7.86 -9.07 -9.03
N ASN A 19 8.75 -9.29 -10.00
CA ASN A 19 8.91 -10.60 -10.64
C ASN A 19 9.33 -11.69 -9.66
N LYS A 20 10.11 -11.35 -8.62
CA LYS A 20 10.47 -12.28 -7.54
C LYS A 20 9.28 -12.62 -6.64
N ILE A 21 8.40 -11.65 -6.35
CA ILE A 21 7.33 -11.83 -5.36
C ILE A 21 5.94 -12.11 -5.97
N LYS A 22 5.78 -12.10 -7.30
CA LYS A 22 4.47 -12.24 -7.96
C LYS A 22 3.71 -13.53 -7.61
N ALA A 23 4.43 -14.60 -7.26
CA ALA A 23 3.86 -15.86 -6.81
C ALA A 23 3.55 -15.93 -5.30
N HIS A 24 3.84 -14.86 -4.54
CA HIS A 24 3.62 -14.86 -3.10
C HIS A 24 2.13 -14.91 -2.75
N LYS A 25 1.81 -15.65 -1.68
CA LYS A 25 0.46 -15.79 -1.13
C LYS A 25 -0.23 -14.43 -0.89
N GLN A 26 0.52 -13.41 -0.49
CA GLN A 26 -0.03 -12.06 -0.28
C GLN A 26 -0.54 -11.43 -1.57
N ILE A 27 0.18 -11.58 -2.69
CA ILE A 27 -0.27 -11.06 -4.00
C ILE A 27 -1.57 -11.74 -4.42
N LYS A 28 -1.64 -13.07 -4.29
CA LYS A 28 -2.88 -13.82 -4.55
C LYS A 28 -4.05 -13.32 -3.69
N ASN A 29 -3.82 -13.14 -2.37
CA ASN A 29 -4.84 -12.61 -1.47
C ASN A 29 -5.31 -11.20 -1.88
N ILE A 30 -4.42 -10.33 -2.37
CA ILE A 30 -4.80 -9.01 -2.89
C ILE A 30 -5.72 -9.17 -4.08
N ILE A 31 -5.35 -10.01 -5.06
CA ILE A 31 -6.16 -10.24 -6.27
C ILE A 31 -7.55 -10.74 -5.89
N ASP A 32 -7.63 -11.82 -5.11
CA ASP A 32 -8.88 -12.46 -4.72
C ASP A 32 -9.81 -11.48 -3.98
N THR A 33 -9.26 -10.74 -3.01
CA THR A 33 -10.06 -9.79 -2.21
C THR A 33 -10.50 -8.57 -3.03
N SER A 34 -9.64 -8.11 -3.95
CA SER A 34 -9.94 -6.97 -4.83
C SER A 34 -11.06 -7.30 -5.82
N ILE A 35 -11.04 -8.50 -6.40
CA ILE A 35 -12.11 -8.98 -7.29
C ILE A 35 -13.44 -8.99 -6.55
N ASN A 36 -13.47 -9.59 -5.35
CA ASN A 36 -14.68 -9.65 -4.52
C ASN A 36 -15.22 -8.27 -4.14
N ARG A 37 -14.33 -7.27 -3.98
CA ARG A 37 -14.69 -5.92 -3.58
C ARG A 37 -14.86 -4.92 -4.73
N LYS A 38 -14.66 -5.37 -5.97
CA LYS A 38 -14.68 -4.53 -7.20
C LYS A 38 -13.72 -3.34 -7.13
N ILE A 39 -12.51 -3.55 -6.59
CA ILE A 39 -11.46 -2.53 -6.50
C ILE A 39 -10.29 -2.92 -7.40
N PRO A 40 -9.61 -1.98 -8.08
CA PRO A 40 -8.46 -2.31 -8.93
C PRO A 40 -7.32 -2.94 -8.13
N TYR A 41 -7.15 -4.26 -8.26
CA TYR A 41 -6.13 -5.03 -7.54
C TYR A 41 -4.71 -4.55 -7.82
N LYS A 42 -4.47 -3.99 -9.01
CA LYS A 42 -3.15 -3.55 -9.47
C LYS A 42 -2.62 -2.39 -8.64
N VAL A 43 -3.50 -1.47 -8.23
CA VAL A 43 -3.15 -0.36 -7.33
C VAL A 43 -2.72 -0.90 -5.97
N ALA A 44 -3.49 -1.83 -5.41
CA ALA A 44 -3.17 -2.45 -4.12
C ALA A 44 -1.87 -3.27 -4.16
N ILE A 45 -1.60 -3.97 -5.26
CA ILE A 45 -0.33 -4.66 -5.50
C ILE A 45 0.82 -3.64 -5.58
N GLY A 46 0.65 -2.55 -6.33
CA GLY A 46 1.65 -1.50 -6.48
C GLY A 46 2.05 -0.88 -5.12
N ILE A 47 1.05 -0.52 -4.31
CA ILE A 47 1.27 -0.03 -2.94
C ILE A 47 2.02 -1.09 -2.12
N TYR A 48 1.55 -2.35 -2.13
CA TYR A 48 2.22 -3.42 -1.40
C TYR A 48 3.70 -3.60 -1.80
N ILE A 49 4.01 -3.56 -3.10
CA ILE A 49 5.37 -3.65 -3.62
C ILE A 49 6.22 -2.49 -3.10
N MET A 50 5.76 -1.26 -3.27
CA MET A 50 6.50 -0.07 -2.84
C MET A 50 6.77 -0.10 -1.33
N GLU A 51 5.75 -0.37 -0.52
CA GLU A 51 5.89 -0.38 0.94
C GLU A 51 6.75 -1.54 1.46
N THR A 52 6.77 -2.69 0.77
CA THR A 52 7.62 -3.83 1.16
C THR A 52 9.06 -3.72 0.67
N PHE A 53 9.27 -3.02 -0.44
CA PHE A 53 10.59 -2.73 -0.95
C PHE A 53 11.32 -1.68 -0.09
N TYR A 54 10.68 -0.52 0.16
CA TYR A 54 11.32 0.58 0.89
C TYR A 54 11.32 0.41 2.42
N ARG A 55 10.41 -0.40 2.96
CA ARG A 55 10.38 -0.72 4.40
C ARG A 55 10.50 -2.23 4.62
N PRO A 56 11.73 -2.76 4.56
CA PRO A 56 12.00 -4.15 4.88
C PRO A 56 11.62 -4.49 6.33
N ILE A 57 11.59 -5.79 6.63
CA ILE A 57 11.04 -6.33 7.89
C ILE A 57 11.67 -5.70 9.15
N TYR A 58 12.98 -5.42 9.14
CA TYR A 58 13.68 -4.86 10.31
C TYR A 58 13.23 -3.43 10.63
N ILE A 59 12.97 -2.59 9.61
CA ILE A 59 12.43 -1.24 9.83
C ILE A 59 11.05 -1.33 10.47
N ARG A 60 10.22 -2.27 10.00
CA ARG A 60 8.87 -2.48 10.56
C ARG A 60 8.90 -2.95 12.01
N ILE A 61 9.86 -3.79 12.39
CA ILE A 61 10.05 -4.19 13.78
C ILE A 61 10.31 -2.96 14.65
N VAL A 62 11.17 -2.05 14.20
CA VAL A 62 11.43 -0.78 14.91
C VAL A 62 10.18 0.08 14.99
N GLU A 63 9.40 0.20 13.91
CA GLU A 63 8.13 0.92 13.91
C GLU A 63 7.13 0.34 14.91
N TYR A 64 7.03 -0.99 15.02
CA TYR A 64 6.17 -1.64 16.00
C TYR A 64 6.65 -1.42 17.44
N LEU A 65 7.95 -1.42 17.69
CA LEU A 65 8.50 -1.09 19.00
C LEU A 65 8.15 0.36 19.38
N LEU A 66 8.34 1.31 18.45
CA LEU A 66 7.96 2.71 18.64
C LEU A 66 6.45 2.88 18.85
N LEU A 67 5.62 2.08 18.16
CA LEU A 67 4.18 2.06 18.38
C LEU A 67 3.85 1.66 19.82
N VAL A 68 4.38 0.52 20.28
CA VAL A 68 4.06 -0.03 21.60
C VAL A 68 4.53 0.93 22.71
N ILE A 69 5.75 1.46 22.60
CA ILE A 69 6.28 2.47 23.51
C ILE A 69 5.40 3.72 23.47
N GLY A 70 5.06 4.21 22.28
CA GLY A 70 4.24 5.39 22.12
C GLY A 70 2.83 5.24 22.70
N ILE A 71 2.18 4.08 22.53
CA ILE A 71 0.89 3.78 23.15
C ILE A 71 1.02 3.78 24.67
N PHE A 72 2.04 3.13 25.22
CA PHE A 72 2.30 3.11 26.67
C PHE A 72 2.47 4.53 27.22
N LEU A 73 3.28 5.35 26.56
CA LEU A 73 3.51 6.76 26.93
C LEU A 73 2.23 7.60 26.82
N ASN A 74 1.41 7.37 25.80
CA ASN A 74 0.13 8.06 25.63
C ASN A 74 -0.87 7.70 26.73
N VAL A 75 -0.96 6.43 27.10
CA VAL A 75 -1.93 5.97 28.10
C VAL A 75 -1.56 6.44 29.50
N ILE A 76 -0.30 6.24 29.91
CA ILE A 76 0.16 6.47 31.28
C ILE A 76 0.55 7.93 31.51
N PHE A 77 1.35 8.50 30.60
CA PHE A 77 1.94 9.84 30.77
C PHE A 77 1.23 10.92 29.96
N LYS A 78 0.16 10.58 29.21
CA LYS A 78 -0.59 11.51 28.34
C LYS A 78 0.27 12.20 27.29
N ILE A 79 1.39 11.59 26.90
CA ILE A 79 2.26 12.10 25.84
C ILE A 79 1.60 11.84 24.48
N PRO A 80 1.45 12.84 23.59
CA PRO A 80 0.83 12.63 22.28
C PRO A 80 1.57 11.58 21.45
N LEU A 81 0.82 10.62 20.90
CA LEU A 81 1.37 9.58 20.03
C LEU A 81 1.53 10.14 18.62
N ARG A 82 2.72 10.00 18.02
CA ARG A 82 2.90 10.35 16.60
C ARG A 82 2.03 9.46 15.71
N ASN A 83 1.37 10.04 14.71
CA ASN A 83 0.60 9.29 13.71
C ASN A 83 1.55 8.57 12.75
N ILE A 84 2.05 7.41 13.18
CA ILE A 84 2.94 6.56 12.40
C ILE A 84 2.16 5.60 11.49
N THR A 85 2.83 5.06 10.50
CA THR A 85 2.28 4.01 9.62
C THR A 85 2.64 2.63 10.17
N ILE A 86 1.73 1.67 10.02
CA ILE A 86 1.98 0.29 10.45
C ILE A 86 1.55 -0.73 9.39
N GLY A 87 2.15 -1.92 9.48
CA GLY A 87 1.78 -3.02 8.60
C GLY A 87 2.62 -3.14 7.33
N LYS A 88 2.22 -4.08 6.47
CA LYS A 88 2.85 -4.30 5.16
C LYS A 88 2.39 -3.29 4.13
N LEU A 89 1.19 -2.74 4.30
CA LEU A 89 0.65 -1.64 3.50
C LEU A 89 0.99 -0.28 4.11
N GLN A 90 1.56 -0.20 5.31
CA GLN A 90 1.98 1.05 5.95
C GLN A 90 0.82 2.06 6.07
N ILE A 91 -0.28 1.62 6.69
CA ILE A 91 -1.46 2.46 6.91
C ILE A 91 -1.26 3.30 8.17
N GLY A 92 -1.52 4.60 8.08
CA GLY A 92 -1.42 5.54 9.21
C GLY A 92 -2.43 5.24 10.32
N LEU A 93 -2.04 5.48 11.58
CA LEU A 93 -2.93 5.33 12.74
C LEU A 93 -4.20 6.17 12.61
N GLY A 94 -4.11 7.40 12.12
CA GLY A 94 -5.27 8.27 11.87
C GLY A 94 -6.28 7.63 10.90
N THR A 95 -5.78 7.03 9.81
CA THR A 95 -6.60 6.30 8.84
C THR A 95 -7.25 5.07 9.46
N ILE A 96 -6.52 4.31 10.29
CA ILE A 96 -7.05 3.15 11.01
C ILE A 96 -8.18 3.59 11.95
N LEU A 97 -7.98 4.64 12.72
CA LEU A 97 -8.98 5.12 13.68
C LEU A 97 -10.21 5.69 12.98
N SER A 98 -10.00 6.39 11.85
CA SER A 98 -11.08 6.90 10.99
C SER A 98 -11.92 5.76 10.40
N TYR A 99 -11.30 4.66 9.98
CA TYR A 99 -12.01 3.46 9.49
C TYR A 99 -13.00 2.90 10.52
N TYR A 100 -12.62 2.91 11.80
CA TYR A 100 -13.49 2.50 12.91
C TYR A 100 -14.43 3.62 13.41
N GLY A 101 -14.62 4.69 12.64
CA GLY A 101 -15.60 5.74 12.93
C GLY A 101 -15.13 6.85 13.87
N ASN A 102 -13.83 6.95 14.18
CA ASN A 102 -13.33 8.05 15.01
C ASN A 102 -13.13 9.32 14.19
N VAL A 103 -14.18 10.14 14.11
CA VAL A 103 -14.18 11.42 13.37
C VAL A 103 -13.35 12.53 14.04
N LYS A 104 -12.97 12.37 15.31
CA LYS A 104 -12.17 13.37 16.05
C LYS A 104 -10.67 13.34 15.72
N ILE A 105 -10.20 12.32 15.02
CA ILE A 105 -8.79 12.15 14.66
C ILE A 105 -8.73 12.17 13.14
N GLY A 106 -8.17 13.24 12.58
CA GLY A 106 -7.96 13.38 11.15
C GLY A 106 -6.94 12.35 10.64
N MET A 107 -7.15 11.84 9.43
CA MET A 107 -6.23 10.89 8.79
C MET A 107 -4.79 11.44 8.68
N HIS A 108 -4.67 12.75 8.51
CA HIS A 108 -3.41 13.47 8.32
C HIS A 108 -2.93 14.20 9.58
N ASP A 109 -3.58 14.00 10.72
CA ASP A 109 -3.14 14.60 11.98
C ASP A 109 -1.73 14.11 12.31
N ARG A 110 -0.83 15.00 12.73
CA ARG A 110 0.55 14.61 13.06
C ARG A 110 0.62 13.80 14.35
N TYR A 111 -0.30 14.05 15.28
CA TYR A 111 -0.31 13.48 16.62
C TYR A 111 -1.72 13.06 17.03
N ILE A 112 -1.79 11.99 17.81
CA ILE A 112 -2.99 11.47 18.46
C ILE A 112 -2.82 11.73 19.96
N TYR A 113 -3.64 12.65 20.50
CA TYR A 113 -3.47 13.14 21.85
C TYR A 113 -3.96 12.17 22.93
N SER A 114 -5.04 11.44 22.65
CA SER A 114 -5.58 10.47 23.59
C SER A 114 -6.13 9.25 22.88
N LEU A 115 -5.77 8.08 23.41
CA LEU A 115 -6.31 6.79 22.98
C LEU A 115 -7.16 6.17 24.09
N SER A 116 -8.36 5.74 23.71
CA SER A 116 -9.16 4.82 24.51
C SER A 116 -8.70 3.37 24.29
N ILE A 117 -9.05 2.48 25.24
CA ILE A 117 -8.72 1.05 25.15
C ILE A 117 -9.25 0.43 23.84
N ASN A 118 -10.46 0.79 23.42
CA ASN A 118 -11.04 0.31 22.16
C ASN A 118 -10.21 0.74 20.95
N GLN A 119 -9.72 1.99 20.92
CA GLN A 119 -8.86 2.49 19.84
C GLN A 119 -7.51 1.76 19.81
N ILE A 120 -6.95 1.44 20.97
CA ILE A 120 -5.73 0.61 21.06
C ILE A 120 -5.99 -0.77 20.45
N MET A 121 -7.12 -1.41 20.79
CA MET A 121 -7.49 -2.70 20.20
C MET A 121 -7.66 -2.62 18.68
N PHE A 122 -8.24 -1.53 18.16
CA PHE A 122 -8.37 -1.31 16.71
C PHE A 122 -7.00 -1.21 16.03
N ILE A 123 -6.06 -0.50 16.62
CA ILE A 123 -4.68 -0.38 16.12
C ILE A 123 -4.02 -1.77 16.06
N PHE A 124 -4.10 -2.57 17.13
CA PHE A 124 -3.51 -3.91 17.13
C PHE A 124 -4.20 -4.86 16.14
N LYS A 125 -5.54 -4.80 16.00
CA LYS A 125 -6.26 -5.57 14.96
C LYS A 125 -5.77 -5.20 13.56
N ALA A 126 -5.53 -3.92 13.31
CA ALA A 126 -5.06 -3.41 12.01
C ALA A 126 -3.65 -3.89 11.63
N ILE A 127 -2.87 -4.47 12.55
CA ILE A 127 -1.59 -5.12 12.19
C ILE A 127 -1.83 -6.36 11.33
N SER A 128 -2.96 -7.06 11.51
CA SER A 128 -3.24 -8.25 10.71
C SER A 128 -3.44 -7.93 9.23
N TRP A 129 -3.00 -8.84 8.37
CA TRP A 129 -3.09 -8.66 6.92
C TRP A 129 -4.53 -8.45 6.42
N LYS A 130 -5.49 -9.20 6.99
CA LYS A 130 -6.90 -9.09 6.63
C LYS A 130 -7.39 -7.65 6.83
N TYR A 131 -7.19 -7.09 8.02
CA TYR A 131 -7.68 -5.74 8.32
C TYR A 131 -6.92 -4.66 7.53
N GLN A 132 -5.63 -4.83 7.22
CA GLN A 132 -4.94 -3.88 6.35
C GLN A 132 -5.58 -3.78 4.96
N LEU A 133 -5.92 -4.92 4.35
CA LEU A 133 -6.63 -4.91 3.06
C LEU A 133 -8.00 -4.26 3.19
N GLU A 134 -8.76 -4.58 4.24
CA GLU A 134 -10.08 -3.98 4.46
C GLU A 134 -10.01 -2.45 4.56
N ILE A 135 -9.04 -1.93 5.32
CA ILE A 135 -8.84 -0.50 5.50
C ILE A 135 -8.35 0.16 4.22
N LEU A 136 -7.39 -0.44 3.49
CA LEU A 136 -6.92 0.09 2.21
C LEU A 136 -8.08 0.20 1.21
N TYR A 137 -8.93 -0.80 1.14
CA TYR A 137 -10.08 -0.81 0.23
C TYR A 137 -11.16 0.18 0.62
N TRP A 138 -11.41 0.35 1.91
CA TRP A 138 -12.28 1.42 2.39
C TRP A 138 -11.72 2.79 2.04
N TRP A 139 -10.43 3.01 2.29
CA TRP A 139 -9.75 4.27 1.95
C TRP A 139 -9.83 4.55 0.45
N TYR A 140 -9.59 3.53 -0.39
CA TYR A 140 -9.72 3.64 -1.85
C TYR A 140 -11.14 4.05 -2.27
N LYS A 141 -12.17 3.49 -1.62
CA LYS A 141 -13.56 3.87 -1.91
C LYS A 141 -13.86 5.34 -1.60
N ILE A 142 -13.20 5.92 -0.61
CA ILE A 142 -13.42 7.32 -0.22
C ILE A 142 -12.61 8.27 -1.10
N HIS A 143 -11.35 7.91 -1.39
CA HIS A 143 -10.38 8.86 -1.96
C HIS A 143 -9.90 8.52 -3.38
N GLY A 144 -10.05 7.27 -3.82
CA GLY A 144 -9.39 6.76 -5.03
C GLY A 144 -10.35 6.32 -6.14
N LEU A 145 -11.67 6.38 -5.93
CA LEU A 145 -12.64 6.03 -6.97
C LEU A 145 -12.50 6.98 -8.16
N ASN A 146 -12.37 6.42 -9.35
CA ASN A 146 -12.19 7.12 -10.63
C ASN A 146 -10.88 7.91 -10.75
N GLU A 147 -9.99 7.79 -9.78
CA GLU A 147 -8.69 8.46 -9.83
C GLU A 147 -7.65 7.62 -10.56
N THR A 148 -6.68 8.31 -11.17
CA THR A 148 -5.51 7.64 -11.76
C THR A 148 -4.63 7.03 -10.66
N PRO A 149 -3.94 5.91 -10.93
CA PRO A 149 -2.98 5.35 -9.97
C PRO A 149 -1.96 6.37 -9.47
N GLY A 150 -1.53 7.31 -10.32
CA GLY A 150 -0.65 8.41 -9.93
C GLY A 150 -1.25 9.32 -8.86
N LYS A 151 -2.50 9.75 -9.06
CA LYS A 151 -3.22 10.57 -8.07
C LYS A 151 -3.47 9.80 -6.77
N ILE A 152 -3.84 8.52 -6.88
CA ILE A 152 -4.04 7.63 -5.73
C ILE A 152 -2.76 7.54 -4.89
N GLY A 153 -1.59 7.34 -5.52
CA GLY A 153 -0.33 7.23 -4.80
C GLY A 153 0.04 8.53 -4.07
N TYR A 154 -0.18 9.68 -4.71
CA TYR A 154 0.00 10.98 -4.07
C TYR A 154 -0.92 11.15 -2.85
N LEU A 155 -2.21 10.83 -2.98
CA LEU A 155 -3.15 10.93 -1.86
C LEU A 155 -2.83 9.95 -0.73
N TYR A 156 -2.29 8.77 -1.07
CA TYR A 156 -1.97 7.73 -0.11
C TYR A 156 -0.75 8.07 0.76
N ASN A 157 0.33 8.55 0.13
CA ASN A 157 1.61 8.74 0.79
C ASN A 157 1.95 10.22 1.07
N GLY A 158 1.32 11.16 0.35
CA GLY A 158 1.58 12.61 0.44
C GLY A 158 2.64 13.14 -0.52
N GLU A 159 3.37 12.26 -1.21
CA GLU A 159 4.52 12.62 -2.05
C GLU A 159 4.24 12.41 -3.55
N ILE A 160 4.55 13.41 -4.38
CA ILE A 160 4.34 13.33 -5.85
C ILE A 160 5.16 12.19 -6.46
N ILE A 161 6.39 12.01 -5.99
CA ILE A 161 7.29 10.95 -6.46
C ILE A 161 6.64 9.57 -6.24
N TYR A 162 5.98 9.37 -5.10
CA TYR A 162 5.26 8.14 -4.82
C TYR A 162 4.15 7.88 -5.86
N GLY A 163 3.38 8.92 -6.18
CA GLY A 163 2.36 8.85 -7.23
C GLY A 163 2.93 8.43 -8.59
N ILE A 164 4.00 9.08 -9.04
CA ILE A 164 4.67 8.76 -10.31
C ILE A 164 5.11 7.29 -10.34
N MET A 165 5.71 6.82 -9.25
CA MET A 165 6.18 5.44 -9.13
C MET A 165 5.03 4.44 -9.15
N LEU A 166 3.94 4.70 -8.42
CA LEU A 166 2.76 3.85 -8.41
C LEU A 166 2.12 3.75 -9.79
N GLN A 167 2.00 4.86 -10.52
CA GLN A 167 1.47 4.86 -11.89
C GLN A 167 2.28 3.97 -12.81
N ARG A 168 3.61 4.10 -12.78
CA ARG A 168 4.48 3.30 -13.64
C ARG A 168 4.42 1.81 -13.29
N LEU A 169 4.37 1.47 -12.00
CA LEU A 169 4.22 0.08 -11.56
C LEU A 169 2.90 -0.54 -12.01
N VAL A 170 1.79 0.19 -11.89
CA VAL A 170 0.48 -0.30 -12.35
C VAL A 170 0.49 -0.55 -13.86
N ASN A 171 1.07 0.35 -14.66
CA ASN A 171 1.19 0.18 -16.11
C ASN A 171 2.00 -1.09 -16.48
N ILE A 172 3.01 -1.45 -15.70
CA ILE A 172 3.78 -2.69 -15.93
C ILE A 172 2.98 -3.93 -15.53
N ILE A 173 2.27 -3.87 -14.41
CA ILE A 173 1.38 -4.95 -13.99
C ILE A 173 0.29 -5.15 -15.06
N ASP A 174 -0.17 -4.08 -15.72
CA ASP A 174 -1.04 -4.15 -16.89
C ASP A 174 -0.36 -4.84 -18.07
N TYR A 175 0.82 -4.36 -18.46
CA TYR A 175 1.55 -4.83 -19.64
C TYR A 175 1.97 -6.32 -19.54
N ASN A 176 2.53 -6.74 -18.39
CA ASN A 176 2.94 -8.12 -18.16
C ASN A 176 1.76 -9.11 -18.10
N ASN A 177 0.54 -8.63 -17.80
CA ASN A 177 -0.68 -9.45 -17.91
C ASN A 177 -1.21 -9.53 -19.34
N CYS A 178 -0.81 -8.61 -20.23
CA CYS A 178 -1.12 -8.65 -21.67
C CYS A 178 -0.15 -9.56 -22.45
N GLU A 179 1.13 -9.65 -22.09
CA GLU A 179 2.08 -10.59 -22.74
C GLU A 179 1.71 -12.07 -22.50
N SER A 180 1.04 -12.38 -21.38
CA SER A 180 0.43 -13.71 -21.15
C SER A 180 -0.82 -13.98 -21.99
N LYS A 181 -1.38 -12.99 -22.70
CA LYS A 181 -2.47 -13.19 -23.68
C LYS A 181 -1.98 -13.27 -25.12
N VAL A 182 -0.82 -12.69 -25.44
CA VAL A 182 -0.23 -12.75 -26.80
C VAL A 182 0.52 -14.07 -27.05
N SER A 183 0.93 -14.77 -26.00
CA SER A 183 1.63 -16.07 -26.09
C SER A 183 0.72 -17.29 -26.27
N LEU A 184 -0.61 -17.12 -26.38
CA LEU A 184 -1.56 -18.20 -26.70
C LEU A 184 -2.29 -18.01 -28.05
N SER A 185 -1.98 -16.95 -28.81
CA SER A 185 -2.54 -16.73 -30.16
C SER A 185 -1.54 -16.86 -31.31
N ASN A 186 -0.26 -17.12 -31.02
CA ASN A 186 0.78 -17.30 -32.05
C ASN A 186 1.10 -18.77 -32.36
N GLY A 187 0.12 -19.66 -32.16
CA GLY A 187 0.14 -21.00 -32.74
C GLY A 187 -0.62 -20.99 -34.07
N ASN A 188 0.12 -21.06 -35.17
CA ASN A 188 -0.31 -21.23 -36.56
C ASN A 188 -0.66 -19.95 -37.35
N TYR A 189 0.39 -19.32 -37.89
CA TYR A 189 0.32 -18.88 -39.27
C TYR A 189 1.17 -19.83 -40.11
N ARG A 190 0.50 -20.70 -40.88
CA ARG A 190 1.11 -21.37 -42.02
C ARG A 190 1.37 -20.31 -43.09
N LEU A 191 2.63 -20.11 -43.44
CA LEU A 191 3.00 -19.57 -44.74
C LEU A 191 2.61 -20.63 -45.79
N GLY A 192 1.51 -20.38 -46.49
CA GLY A 192 1.19 -21.01 -47.76
C GLY A 192 1.44 -19.99 -48.86
N MET A 193 2.22 -20.41 -49.85
CA MET A 193 2.56 -19.71 -51.10
C MET A 193 1.37 -19.03 -51.77
#